data_AF-A0A2N2ACY3-F1
#
_entry.id   AF-A0A2N2ACY3-F1
#
_cell.length_a   1.000
_cell.length_b   1.000
_cell.length_c   1.000
_cell.angle_alpha   90.00
_cell.angle_beta   90.00
_cell.angle_gamma   90.00
#
_symmetry.space_group_name_H-M   'P 1'
#
loop_
_entity.id
_entity.type
_entity.pdbx_description
1 polymer ?
#
loop_
_entity_poly.entity_id
_entity_poly.type
_entity_poly.pdbx_seq_one_letter_code
_entity_poly.pdbx_strand_id
1 'polypeptide(L)'
;MGFFDKLKEGIEQGVSTVGAKSKEMIDSTKVKMDIDTLKKQKKAAFEEIGSMIYTMLNSGTLDEAQIKAKCDAVTGIDNQINAKEEELKQIQQKA
;
A
#
# COMPACT_ATOMS: atom_id res chain seq x y z
N MET A 1 -18.50 -23.27 44.43
CA MET A 1 -17.52 -23.32 43.32
C MET A 1 -18.09 -22.48 42.19
N GLY A 2 -17.75 -21.20 42.25
CA GLY A 2 -18.59 -20.11 41.77
C GLY A 2 -18.25 -19.60 40.38
N PHE A 3 -19.23 -18.89 39.81
CA PHE A 3 -19.18 -18.08 38.59
C PHE A 3 -17.89 -17.27 38.37
N PHE A 4 -17.14 -16.95 39.43
CA PHE A 4 -15.84 -16.27 39.36
C PHE A 4 -14.76 -17.06 38.61
N ASP A 5 -14.74 -18.40 38.70
CA ASP A 5 -13.75 -19.21 37.96
C ASP A 5 -14.01 -19.18 36.45
N LYS A 6 -15.29 -19.25 36.04
CA LYS A 6 -15.68 -19.14 34.62
C LYS A 6 -15.47 -17.74 34.04
N LEU A 7 -15.63 -16.69 34.86
CA LEU A 7 -15.34 -15.31 34.45
C LEU A 7 -13.83 -15.08 34.27
N LYS A 8 -13.00 -15.69 35.10
CA LYS A 8 -11.54 -15.58 35.00
C LYS A 8 -11.01 -16.26 33.73
N GLU A 9 -11.53 -17.44 33.38
CA GLU A 9 -11.21 -18.11 32.11
C GLU A 9 -11.67 -17.29 30.87
N GLY A 10 -12.84 -16.65 30.94
CA GLY A 10 -13.36 -15.82 29.84
C GLY A 10 -12.61 -14.49 29.63
N ILE A 11 -12.08 -13.90 30.70
CA ILE A 11 -11.29 -12.66 30.64
C ILE A 11 -9.88 -12.92 30.10
N GLU A 12 -9.24 -14.03 30.48
CA GLU A 12 -7.91 -14.40 29.97
C GLU A 12 -7.92 -14.70 28.46
N GLN A 13 -9.03 -15.23 27.92
CA GLN A 13 -9.22 -15.39 26.47
C GLN A 13 -9.66 -14.11 25.75
N GLY A 14 -10.41 -13.23 26.42
CA GLY A 14 -10.96 -12.00 25.83
C GLY A 14 -9.94 -10.87 25.63
N VAL A 15 -9.01 -10.69 26.57
CA VAL A 15 -8.05 -9.56 26.53
C VAL A 15 -6.94 -9.77 25.49
N SER A 16 -6.49 -11.01 25.30
CA SER A 16 -5.43 -11.34 24.34
C SER A 16 -5.89 -11.20 22.88
N THR A 17 -7.16 -11.47 22.60
CA THR A 17 -7.73 -11.46 21.24
C THR A 17 -8.05 -10.05 20.75
N VAL A 18 -8.46 -9.14 21.64
CA VAL A 18 -8.80 -7.75 21.26
C VAL A 18 -7.55 -6.94 20.93
N GLY A 19 -6.45 -7.11 21.69
CA GLY A 19 -5.20 -6.39 21.43
C GLY A 19 -4.53 -6.76 20.10
N ALA A 20 -4.59 -8.03 19.70
CA ALA A 20 -4.03 -8.50 18.43
C ALA A 20 -4.85 -7.97 17.23
N LYS A 21 -6.18 -8.08 17.27
CA LYS A 21 -7.05 -7.59 16.19
C LYS A 21 -6.96 -6.07 15.99
N SER A 22 -6.85 -5.29 17.06
CA SER A 22 -6.68 -3.83 16.94
C SER A 22 -5.34 -3.46 16.29
N LYS A 23 -4.26 -4.20 16.59
CA LYS A 23 -2.93 -3.95 15.98
C LYS A 23 -2.93 -4.30 14.48
N GLU A 24 -3.47 -5.46 14.11
CA GLU A 24 -3.59 -5.90 12.72
C GLU A 24 -4.47 -4.96 11.89
N MET A 25 -5.55 -4.43 12.47
CA MET A 25 -6.42 -3.45 11.80
C MET A 25 -5.69 -2.12 11.53
N ILE A 26 -4.90 -1.63 12.48
CA ILE A 26 -4.07 -0.43 12.32
C ILE A 26 -3.00 -0.65 11.24
N ASP A 27 -2.34 -1.80 11.26
CA ASP A 27 -1.31 -2.17 10.28
C ASP A 27 -1.92 -2.25 8.86
N SER A 28 -3.09 -2.87 8.70
CA SER A 28 -3.78 -2.93 7.41
C SER A 28 -4.22 -1.56 6.88
N THR A 29 -4.60 -0.64 7.78
CA THR A 29 -5.02 0.72 7.39
C THR A 29 -3.82 1.53 6.91
N LYS A 30 -2.67 1.41 7.59
CA LYS A 30 -1.42 2.05 7.18
C LYS A 30 -0.96 1.57 5.81
N VAL A 31 -0.97 0.25 5.58
CA VAL A 31 -0.59 -0.32 4.28
C VAL A 31 -1.53 0.17 3.17
N LYS A 32 -2.84 0.29 3.41
CA LYS A 32 -3.79 0.87 2.45
C LYS A 32 -3.47 2.34 2.12
N MET A 33 -3.17 3.16 3.11
CA MET A 33 -2.80 4.57 2.89
C MET A 33 -1.51 4.69 2.06
N ASP A 34 -0.53 3.83 2.31
CA ASP A 34 0.70 3.79 1.53
C ASP A 34 0.42 3.40 0.07
N ILE A 35 -0.43 2.40 -0.17
CA ILE A 35 -0.87 2.01 -1.52
C ILE A 35 -1.55 3.18 -2.23
N ASP A 36 -2.47 3.87 -1.57
CA ASP A 36 -3.17 5.02 -2.15
C ASP A 36 -2.21 6.17 -2.49
N THR A 37 -1.18 6.37 -1.66
CA THR A 37 -0.14 7.37 -1.89
C THR A 37 0.70 7.00 -3.12
N LEU A 38 1.12 5.75 -3.24
CA LEU A 38 1.84 5.25 -4.41
C LEU A 38 1.00 5.34 -5.69
N LYS A 39 -0.31 5.02 -5.62
CA LYS A 39 -1.24 5.17 -6.75
C LYS A 39 -1.37 6.62 -7.20
N LYS A 40 -1.41 7.58 -6.27
CA LYS A 40 -1.38 9.03 -6.58
C LYS A 40 -0.06 9.43 -7.24
N GLN A 41 1.08 8.96 -6.71
CA GLN A 41 2.40 9.22 -7.30
C GLN A 41 2.51 8.66 -8.72
N LYS A 42 2.03 7.44 -8.96
CA LYS A 42 1.97 6.84 -10.30
C LYS A 42 1.14 7.69 -11.26
N LYS A 43 -0.03 8.17 -10.82
CA LYS A 43 -0.88 9.05 -11.63
C LYS A 43 -0.15 10.35 -12.00
N ALA A 44 0.48 11.00 -11.03
CA ALA A 44 1.25 12.21 -11.26
C ALA A 44 2.42 11.97 -12.23
N ALA A 45 3.13 10.86 -12.08
CA ALA A 45 4.22 10.49 -12.98
C ALA A 45 3.74 10.30 -14.44
N PHE A 46 2.56 9.70 -14.65
CA PHE A 46 1.99 9.60 -16.00
C PHE A 46 1.60 10.95 -16.57
N GLU A 47 1.01 11.84 -15.77
CA GLU A 47 0.68 13.21 -16.20
C GLU A 47 1.96 13.98 -16.59
N GLU A 48 3.03 13.86 -15.81
CA GLU A 48 4.35 14.44 -16.13
C GLU A 48 4.93 13.88 -17.43
N ILE A 49 4.92 12.55 -17.60
CA ILE A 49 5.41 11.88 -18.81
C ILE A 49 4.61 12.34 -20.03
N GLY A 50 3.28 12.39 -19.94
CA GLY A 50 2.43 12.84 -21.04
C GLY A 50 2.70 14.29 -21.42
N SER A 51 2.82 15.19 -20.42
CA SER A 51 3.15 16.60 -20.65
C SER A 51 4.54 16.78 -21.29
N MET A 52 5.52 16.01 -20.82
CA MET A 52 6.87 15.98 -21.37
C MET A 52 6.87 15.53 -22.83
N ILE A 53 6.24 14.39 -23.14
CA ILE A 53 6.16 13.84 -24.50
C ILE A 53 5.48 14.82 -25.45
N TYR A 54 4.37 15.43 -25.02
CA TYR A 54 3.67 16.43 -25.83
C TYR A 54 4.58 17.62 -26.17
N THR A 55 5.32 18.12 -25.17
CA THR A 55 6.27 19.24 -25.35
C THR A 55 7.43 18.87 -26.27
N MET A 56 7.97 17.66 -26.12
CA MET A 56 9.05 17.13 -26.96
C MET A 56 8.61 16.95 -28.41
N LEU A 57 7.41 16.40 -28.64
CA LEU A 57 6.85 16.25 -29.97
C LEU A 57 6.64 17.60 -30.65
N ASN A 58 6.10 18.59 -29.93
CA ASN A 58 5.86 19.91 -30.48
C ASN A 58 7.16 20.69 -30.80
N SER A 59 8.24 20.43 -30.05
CA SER A 59 9.55 21.05 -30.27
C SER A 59 10.49 20.25 -31.18
N GLY A 60 10.09 19.04 -31.61
CA GLY A 60 10.92 18.15 -32.41
C GLY A 60 12.13 17.58 -31.64
N THR A 61 12.09 17.58 -30.32
CA THR A 61 13.20 17.16 -29.42
C THR A 61 12.89 15.83 -28.73
N LEU A 62 12.31 14.88 -29.45
CA LEU A 62 11.93 13.59 -28.88
C LEU A 62 13.18 12.83 -28.42
N ASP A 63 13.26 12.59 -27.12
CA ASP A 63 14.31 11.80 -26.48
C ASP A 63 13.69 10.53 -25.87
N GLU A 64 13.81 9.43 -26.61
CA GLU A 64 13.30 8.13 -26.17
C GLU A 64 14.01 7.61 -24.91
N ALA A 65 15.28 7.95 -24.70
CA ALA A 65 16.03 7.52 -23.52
C ALA A 65 15.50 8.21 -22.26
N GLN A 66 15.21 9.51 -22.35
CA GLN A 66 14.61 10.27 -21.26
C GLN A 66 13.19 9.76 -20.93
N ILE A 67 12.38 9.47 -21.95
CA ILE A 67 11.03 8.90 -21.77
C ILE A 67 11.13 7.53 -21.09
N LYS A 68 12.03 6.67 -21.56
CA LYS A 68 12.24 5.33 -21.01
C LYS A 68 12.66 5.38 -19.54
N ALA A 69 13.60 6.25 -19.18
CA ALA A 69 14.04 6.40 -17.79
C ALA A 69 12.88 6.81 -16.85
N LYS A 70 11.96 7.66 -17.32
CA LYS A 70 10.75 8.02 -16.58
C LYS A 70 9.76 6.87 -16.48
N CYS A 71 9.58 6.08 -17.54
CA CYS A 71 8.77 4.86 -17.51
C CYS A 71 9.33 3.82 -16.53
N ASP A 72 10.65 3.64 -16.47
CA ASP A 72 11.30 2.72 -15.52
C ASP A 72 11.02 3.14 -14.06
N ALA A 73 10.99 4.44 -13.78
CA ALA A 73 10.59 4.94 -12.46
C ALA A 73 9.12 4.59 -12.13
N VAL A 74 8.22 4.66 -13.11
CA VAL A 74 6.81 4.22 -12.94
C VAL A 74 6.72 2.72 -12.68
N THR A 75 7.51 1.90 -13.38
CA THR A 75 7.64 0.46 -13.09
C THR A 75 8.12 0.21 -11.67
N GLY A 76 9.04 1.02 -11.16
CA GLY A 76 9.46 0.99 -9.75
C GLY A 76 8.31 1.24 -8.76
N ILE A 77 7.41 2.19 -9.07
CA ILE A 77 6.22 2.46 -8.26
C ILE A 77 5.25 1.27 -8.34
N ASP A 78 5.07 0.67 -9.51
CA ASP A 78 4.22 -0.52 -9.68
C ASP A 78 4.68 -1.70 -8.84
N ASN A 79 5.99 -1.95 -8.80
CA ASN A 79 6.56 -3.00 -7.96
C ASN A 79 6.31 -2.73 -6.46
N GLN A 80 6.40 -1.48 -6.02
CA GLN A 80 6.10 -1.09 -4.64
C GLN A 80 4.61 -1.26 -4.29
N ILE A 81 3.71 -0.92 -5.21
CA ILE A 81 2.27 -1.14 -5.06
C ILE A 81 2.00 -2.64 -4.90
N ASN A 82 2.53 -3.47 -5.80
CA ASN A 82 2.33 -4.92 -5.78
C ASN A 82 2.86 -5.53 -4.47
N ALA A 83 4.04 -5.11 -4.01
CA ALA A 83 4.60 -5.60 -2.75
C ALA A 83 3.71 -5.26 -1.55
N LYS A 84 3.18 -4.03 -1.48
CA LYS A 84 2.28 -3.60 -0.40
C LYS A 84 0.89 -4.24 -0.50
N GLU A 85 0.38 -4.47 -1.69
CA GLU A 85 -0.87 -5.21 -1.88
C GLU A 85 -0.73 -6.65 -1.39
N GLU A 86 0.43 -7.29 -1.59
CA GLU A 86 0.71 -8.61 -1.05
C GLU A 86 0.88 -8.61 0.48
N GLU A 87 1.57 -7.61 1.03
CA GLU A 87 1.65 -7.39 2.49
C GLU A 87 0.24 -7.26 3.11
N LEU A 88 -0.64 -6.47 2.49
CA LEU A 88 -2.01 -6.29 2.95
C LEU A 88 -2.81 -7.60 2.95
N LYS A 89 -2.67 -8.43 1.91
CA LYS A 89 -3.31 -9.75 1.85
C LYS A 89 -2.81 -10.65 2.99
N GLN A 90 -1.51 -10.65 3.27
CA GLN A 90 -0.96 -11.45 4.37
C GLN A 90 -1.47 -11.01 5.73
N ILE A 91 -1.62 -9.69 5.96
CA ILE A 91 -2.23 -9.17 7.20
C ILE A 91 -3.69 -9.63 7.31
N GLN A 92 -4.46 -9.59 6.22
CA GLN A 92 -5.86 -10.00 6.21
C GLN A 92 -6.07 -11.51 6.35
N GLN A 93 -5.14 -12.34 5.87
CA GLN A 93 -5.20 -13.80 6.04
C GLN A 93 -4.80 -14.25 7.45
N LYS A 94 -4.10 -13.41 8.22
CA LYS A 94 -3.68 -13.69 9.60
C LYS A 94 -4.68 -13.22 10.66
N ALA A 95 -5.64 -12.36 10.28
CA ALA A 95 -6.68 -11.76 11.14
C ALA A 95 -7.95 -12.61 11.28
#